data_AF-A0A7C7WZB2-F1
#
_entry.id   AF-A0A7C7WZB2-F1
#
_cell.length_a   1.000
_cell.length_b   1.000
_cell.length_c   1.000
_cell.angle_alpha   90.00
_cell.angle_beta   90.00
_cell.angle_gamma   90.00
#
_symmetry.space_group_name_H-M   'P 1'
#
loop_
_entity.id
_entity.type
_entity.pdbx_description
1 polymer ?
#
loop_
_entity_poly.entity_id
_entity_poly.type
_entity_poly.pdbx_seq_one_letter_code
_entity_poly.pdbx_strand_id
1 'polypeptide(L)'
;MMMTAGYLVYPLHDFEEYVTSYVEQERIENKDRLADAVKVVAAVEKQLLDLADDAPERAAMVQQLTVAQDEVQLIKSRQELLSDLPEPHGGLNEEHHFLKLPMFIPSGNMWASSYFLLTGFHALHVIVGLIIFALALPLRLDPARGGFLEATGLYWHFVDLVWIFLFPLLYLF
;
A
#
# COMPACT_ATOMS: atom_id res chain seq x y z
N MET A 1 17.15 16.00 -28.89
CA MET A 1 15.68 15.97 -29.08
C MET A 1 15.28 14.52 -29.24
N MET A 2 14.74 13.90 -28.18
CA MET A 2 13.77 12.79 -28.22
C MET A 2 13.49 12.37 -26.77
N MET A 3 12.46 13.00 -26.20
CA MET A 3 11.84 12.57 -24.95
C MET A 3 10.86 11.45 -25.31
N THR A 4 11.19 10.20 -25.00
CA THR A 4 10.23 9.09 -24.99
C THR A 4 9.75 8.92 -23.57
N ALA A 5 8.53 9.39 -23.30
CA ALA A 5 7.81 9.20 -22.05
C ALA A 5 7.57 7.69 -21.85
N GLY A 6 8.39 7.09 -21.00
CA GLY A 6 8.31 5.67 -20.63
C GLY A 6 7.19 5.46 -19.64
N TYR A 7 6.21 4.64 -20.01
CA TYR A 7 5.36 3.94 -19.06
C TYR A 7 6.28 3.05 -18.21
N LEU A 8 6.54 3.44 -16.95
CA LEU A 8 7.31 2.65 -16.00
C LEU A 8 6.49 1.44 -15.56
N VAL A 9 6.55 0.39 -16.38
CA VAL A 9 6.39 -0.98 -15.91
C VAL A 9 7.56 -1.21 -14.95
N TYR A 10 7.33 -1.08 -13.65
CA TYR A 10 8.34 -1.41 -12.65
C TYR A 10 8.71 -2.90 -12.82
N PRO A 11 9.94 -3.23 -13.24
CA PRO A 11 10.36 -4.61 -13.37
C PRO A 11 10.36 -5.27 -11.98
N LEU A 12 9.96 -6.55 -11.90
CA LEU A 12 9.89 -7.31 -10.64
C LEU A 12 11.24 -7.36 -9.89
N HIS A 13 12.35 -7.25 -10.62
CA HIS A 13 13.69 -7.10 -10.03
C HIS A 13 13.77 -5.89 -9.08
N ASP A 14 13.14 -4.77 -9.43
CA ASP A 14 13.16 -3.56 -8.59
C ASP A 14 12.31 -3.73 -7.32
N PHE A 15 11.32 -4.65 -7.32
CA PHE A 15 10.53 -4.93 -6.12
C PHE A 15 11.28 -5.83 -5.13
N GLU A 16 11.96 -6.86 -5.61
CA GLU A 16 12.82 -7.67 -4.74
C GLU A 16 13.99 -6.86 -4.20
N GLU A 17 14.57 -5.97 -5.02
CA GLU A 17 15.57 -5.00 -4.59
C GLU A 17 15.00 -3.99 -3.57
N TYR A 18 13.75 -3.54 -3.76
CA TYR A 18 13.05 -2.69 -2.79
C TYR A 18 12.79 -3.42 -1.47
N VAL A 19 12.21 -4.61 -1.48
CA VAL A 19 11.96 -5.37 -0.24
C VAL A 19 13.27 -5.71 0.46
N THR A 20 14.29 -6.12 -0.28
CA THR A 20 15.63 -6.41 0.26
C THR A 20 16.28 -5.16 0.87
N SER A 21 16.23 -4.02 0.17
CA SER A 21 16.77 -2.77 0.69
C SER A 21 16.00 -2.26 1.91
N TYR A 22 14.69 -2.46 1.97
CA TYR A 22 13.87 -2.12 3.14
C TYR A 22 14.20 -2.99 4.35
N VAL A 23 14.28 -4.31 4.19
CA VAL A 23 14.64 -5.24 5.27
C VAL A 23 16.06 -4.99 5.76
N GLU A 24 17.00 -4.70 4.85
CA GLU A 24 18.39 -4.40 5.22
C GLU A 24 18.51 -3.04 5.91
N GLN A 25 17.77 -2.03 5.45
CA GLN A 25 17.69 -0.73 6.13
C GLN A 25 17.08 -0.88 7.53
N GLU A 26 16.04 -1.70 7.68
CA GLU A 26 15.41 -1.98 8.98
C GLU A 26 16.36 -2.76 9.89
N ARG A 27 17.18 -3.68 9.36
CA ARG A 27 18.24 -4.40 10.10
C ARG A 27 19.31 -3.45 10.64
N ILE A 28 19.76 -2.48 9.82
CA ILE A 28 20.74 -1.46 10.20
C ILE A 28 20.16 -0.52 11.27
N GLU A 29 18.97 0.02 11.03
CA GLU A 29 18.31 0.94 11.96
C GLU A 29 18.05 0.26 13.31
N ASN A 30 17.58 -0.99 13.31
CA ASN A 30 17.29 -1.72 14.53
C ASN A 30 18.56 -2.01 15.35
N LYS A 31 19.69 -2.27 14.69
CA LYS A 31 20.99 -2.45 15.33
C LYS A 31 21.48 -1.18 16.02
N ASP A 32 21.36 -0.04 15.35
CA ASP A 32 21.74 1.26 15.91
C ASP A 32 20.83 1.64 17.10
N ARG A 33 19.52 1.44 16.95
CA ARG A 33 18.54 1.64 18.02
C ARG A 33 18.79 0.76 19.23
N LEU A 34 19.17 -0.51 19.02
CA LEU A 34 19.54 -1.39 20.12
C LEU A 34 20.77 -0.88 20.87
N ALA A 35 21.81 -0.44 20.13
CA ALA A 35 23.01 0.09 20.73
C ALA A 35 22.74 1.34 21.60
N ASP A 36 21.83 2.21 21.16
CA ASP A 36 21.45 3.40 21.91
C ASP A 36 20.54 3.08 23.10
N ALA A 37 19.56 2.19 22.94
CA ALA A 37 18.70 1.76 24.04
C ALA A 37 19.49 1.06 25.16
N VAL A 38 20.49 0.24 24.82
CA VAL A 38 21.38 -0.40 25.82
C VAL A 38 22.21 0.63 26.58
N LYS A 39 22.68 1.71 25.92
CA LYS A 39 23.39 2.81 26.61
C LYS A 39 22.48 3.53 27.59
N VAL A 40 21.21 3.74 27.23
CA VAL A 40 20.21 4.37 28.11
C VAL A 40 19.98 3.50 29.34
N VAL A 41 19.78 2.18 29.18
CA VAL A 41 19.64 1.25 30.31
C VAL A 41 20.87 1.32 31.23
N ALA A 42 22.08 1.27 30.67
CA ALA A 42 23.31 1.35 31.46
C ALA A 42 23.48 2.69 32.19
N ALA A 43 23.04 3.80 31.60
CA ALA A 43 23.06 5.12 32.22
C ALA A 43 22.06 5.20 33.39
N VAL A 44 20.85 4.69 33.21
CA VAL A 44 19.81 4.65 34.26
C VAL A 44 20.22 3.72 35.39
N GLU A 45 20.80 2.55 35.09
CA GLU A 45 21.33 1.62 36.10
C GLU A 45 22.44 2.28 36.94
N LYS A 46 23.34 3.03 36.30
CA LYS A 46 24.38 3.78 37.01
C LYS A 46 23.79 4.86 37.92
N GLN A 47 22.81 5.61 37.44
CA GLN A 47 22.12 6.62 38.26
C GLN A 47 21.39 5.99 39.46
N LEU A 48 20.84 4.79 39.28
CA LEU A 48 20.20 4.02 40.34
C LEU A 48 21.20 3.55 41.41
N LEU A 49 22.45 3.24 41.04
CA LEU A 49 23.51 2.84 41.96
C LEU A 49 24.05 3.99 42.81
N ASP A 50 23.96 5.23 42.32
CA ASP A 50 24.39 6.43 43.04
C ASP A 50 23.35 6.94 44.07
N LEU A 51 22.13 6.40 44.03
CA LEU A 51 21.02 6.74 44.93
C LEU A 51 21.02 5.86 46.20
N ALA A 52 20.75 6.47 47.35
CA ALA A 52 20.59 5.75 48.61
C ALA A 52 19.39 4.79 48.58
N ASP A 53 19.49 3.67 49.29
CA ASP A 53 18.51 2.57 49.20
C ASP A 53 17.07 2.98 49.58
N ASP A 54 16.93 3.99 50.44
CA ASP A 54 15.70 4.51 51.03
C ASP A 54 15.16 5.79 50.34
N ALA A 55 15.83 6.26 49.27
CA ALA A 55 15.43 7.46 48.57
C ALA A 55 14.07 7.28 47.86
N PRO A 56 13.10 8.19 48.03
CA PRO A 56 11.80 8.11 47.36
C PRO A 56 11.92 8.20 45.83
N GLU A 57 12.98 8.84 45.32
CA GLU A 57 13.30 8.98 43.90
C GLU A 57 13.75 7.67 43.25
N ARG A 58 14.22 6.70 44.05
CA ARG A 58 14.67 5.40 43.56
C ARG A 58 13.51 4.59 42.96
N ALA A 59 12.32 4.67 43.55
CA ALA A 59 11.14 3.98 43.02
C ALA A 59 10.78 4.45 41.59
N ALA A 60 10.92 5.75 41.31
CA ALA A 60 10.72 6.30 39.98
C ALA A 60 11.83 5.86 39.00
N MET A 61 13.08 5.80 39.45
CA MET A 61 14.20 5.30 38.63
C MET A 61 14.09 3.81 38.32
N VAL A 62 13.66 2.97 39.27
CA VAL A 62 13.38 1.54 39.02
C VAL A 62 12.32 1.40 37.94
N GLN A 63 11.24 2.20 38.01
CA GLN A 63 10.19 2.18 36.99
C GLN A 63 10.72 2.58 35.60
N GLN A 64 11.56 3.62 35.53
CA GLN A 64 12.20 4.01 34.26
C GLN A 64 13.17 2.95 33.73
N LEU A 65 13.91 2.27 34.61
CA LEU A 65 14.76 1.16 34.24
C LEU A 65 13.95 0.00 33.66
N THR A 66 12.82 -0.35 34.26
CA THR A 66 11.90 -1.38 33.74
C THR A 66 11.39 -1.01 32.36
N VAL A 67 10.95 0.24 32.15
CA VAL A 67 10.47 0.70 30.83
C VAL A 67 11.59 0.65 29.78
N ALA A 68 12.80 1.10 30.13
CA ALA A 68 13.95 1.06 29.22
C ALA A 68 14.39 -0.39 28.89
N GLN A 69 14.29 -1.30 29.86
CA GLN A 69 14.56 -2.72 29.65
C GLN A 69 13.52 -3.37 28.74
N ASP A 70 12.24 -3.05 28.88
CA ASP A 70 11.16 -3.54 28.01
C ASP A 70 11.36 -3.08 26.56
N GLU A 71 11.80 -1.84 26.36
CA GLU A 71 12.14 -1.33 25.02
C GLU A 71 13.29 -2.13 24.39
N VAL A 72 14.35 -2.41 25.15
CA VAL A 72 15.46 -3.26 24.70
C VAL A 72 14.98 -4.68 24.36
N GLN A 73 14.05 -5.24 25.13
CA GLN A 73 13.48 -6.56 24.84
C GLN A 73 12.66 -6.57 23.55
N LEU A 74 11.85 -5.54 23.31
CA LEU A 74 11.07 -5.38 22.07
C LEU A 74 11.96 -5.22 20.83
N ILE A 75 13.04 -4.45 20.94
CA ILE A 75 14.01 -4.23 19.86
C ILE A 75 14.76 -5.54 19.54
N LYS A 76 15.16 -6.28 20.58
CA LYS A 76 15.79 -7.60 20.43
C LYS A 76 14.86 -8.62 19.79
N SER A 77 13.60 -8.68 20.21
CA SER A 77 12.63 -9.61 19.60
C SER A 77 12.39 -9.27 18.13
N ARG A 78 12.33 -7.98 17.77
CA ARG A 78 12.31 -7.56 16.35
C ARG A 78 13.57 -8.01 15.61
N GLN A 79 14.75 -7.90 16.23
CA GLN A 79 16.01 -8.33 15.60
C GLN A 79 16.04 -9.85 15.36
N GLU A 80 15.54 -10.64 16.32
CA GLU A 80 15.39 -12.09 16.19
C GLU A 80 14.42 -12.45 15.06
N LEU A 81 13.27 -11.78 15.00
CA LEU A 81 12.31 -11.95 13.91
C LEU A 81 12.93 -11.62 12.54
N LEU A 82 13.68 -10.51 12.45
CA LEU A 82 14.36 -10.10 11.22
C LEU A 82 15.50 -11.03 10.82
N SER A 83 16.18 -11.68 11.77
CA SER A 83 17.22 -12.67 11.49
C SER A 83 16.69 -14.04 11.10
N ASP A 84 15.47 -14.38 11.57
CA ASP A 84 14.76 -15.60 11.20
C ASP A 84 14.06 -15.49 9.85
N LEU A 85 13.90 -14.27 9.32
CA LEU A 85 13.48 -14.10 7.94
C LEU A 85 14.53 -14.75 7.03
N PRO A 86 14.12 -15.61 6.09
CA PRO A 86 15.02 -16.14 5.08
C PRO A 86 15.77 -14.98 4.44
N GLU A 87 17.10 -15.06 4.40
CA GLU A 87 17.91 -14.18 3.57
C GLU A 87 17.28 -14.15 2.16
N PRO A 88 17.22 -12.97 1.50
CA PRO A 88 16.47 -12.80 0.26
C PRO A 88 17.11 -13.65 -0.84
N HIS A 89 16.65 -14.89 -0.94
CA HIS A 89 17.02 -15.87 -1.94
C HIS A 89 15.73 -16.24 -2.66
N GLY A 90 15.16 -15.26 -3.37
CA GLY A 90 14.04 -15.48 -4.26
C GLY A 90 12.72 -15.84 -3.58
N GLY A 91 11.62 -15.22 -4.00
CA GLY A 91 10.30 -15.76 -3.66
C GLY A 91 10.17 -17.23 -4.12
N LEU A 92 9.12 -17.93 -3.67
CA LEU A 92 8.82 -19.33 -4.04
C LEU A 92 8.77 -19.60 -5.58
N ASN A 93 8.74 -18.55 -6.40
CA ASN A 93 8.88 -18.61 -7.86
C ASN A 93 10.30 -18.95 -8.34
N GLU A 94 11.34 -18.71 -7.52
CA GLU A 94 12.73 -19.03 -7.82
C GLU A 94 13.07 -20.48 -7.44
N GLU A 95 12.60 -20.96 -6.28
CA GLU A 95 12.75 -22.37 -5.88
C GLU A 95 11.91 -23.32 -6.75
N HIS A 96 10.75 -22.85 -7.21
CA HIS A 96 9.83 -23.65 -8.00
C HIS A 96 9.48 -22.93 -9.30
N HIS A 97 10.39 -22.99 -10.27
CA HIS A 97 10.19 -22.47 -11.64
C HIS A 97 8.88 -22.93 -12.33
N PHE A 98 8.27 -24.02 -11.85
CA PHE A 98 7.01 -24.57 -12.35
C PHE A 98 5.75 -24.02 -11.63
N LEU A 99 5.89 -23.48 -10.41
CA LEU A 99 4.83 -22.84 -9.64
C LEU A 99 4.86 -21.33 -9.87
N LYS A 100 4.65 -20.89 -11.12
CA LYS A 100 4.26 -19.49 -11.38
C LYS A 100 2.85 -19.28 -10.87
N LEU A 101 2.69 -19.04 -9.57
CA LEU A 101 1.39 -18.69 -8.99
C LEU A 101 0.99 -17.31 -9.50
N PRO A 102 -0.08 -17.18 -10.31
CA PRO A 102 -0.53 -15.87 -10.76
C PRO A 102 -1.38 -15.25 -9.65
N MET A 103 -0.74 -14.61 -8.67
CA MET A 103 -1.35 -13.40 -8.10
C MET A 103 -0.65 -12.21 -8.74
N PHE A 104 -1.21 -11.80 -9.87
CA PHE A 104 -0.61 -10.87 -10.82
C PHE A 104 -1.51 -9.61 -10.89
N ILE A 105 -1.17 -8.58 -10.10
CA ILE A 105 -1.38 -7.19 -10.52
C ILE A 105 0.03 -6.68 -10.85
N PRO A 106 0.48 -6.82 -12.09
CA PRO A 106 1.85 -6.47 -12.47
C PRO A 106 1.86 -4.97 -12.66
N SER A 107 2.79 -4.28 -12.02
CA SER A 107 2.99 -2.85 -12.29
C SER A 107 1.72 -1.99 -12.10
N GLY A 108 0.90 -2.30 -11.10
CA GLY A 108 -0.11 -1.36 -10.65
C GLY A 108 0.56 -0.22 -9.90
N ASN A 109 1.31 0.66 -10.58
CA ASN A 109 1.45 2.03 -10.06
C ASN A 109 0.03 2.45 -9.64
N MET A 110 -0.13 3.12 -8.50
CA MET A 110 -1.44 3.61 -8.03
C MET A 110 -2.23 4.27 -9.18
N TRP A 111 -1.51 4.91 -10.10
CA TRP A 111 -2.00 5.38 -11.39
C TRP A 111 -2.63 4.30 -12.29
N ALA A 112 -1.94 3.20 -12.59
CA ALA A 112 -2.43 2.12 -13.45
C ALA A 112 -3.62 1.38 -12.82
N SER A 113 -3.58 1.09 -11.52
CA SER A 113 -4.71 0.49 -10.80
C SER A 113 -5.94 1.40 -10.80
N SER A 114 -5.75 2.71 -10.57
CA SER A 114 -6.84 3.69 -10.64
C SER A 114 -7.35 3.88 -12.07
N TYR A 115 -6.47 3.88 -13.06
CA TYR A 115 -6.81 3.96 -14.48
C TYR A 115 -7.73 2.82 -14.89
N PHE A 116 -7.33 1.56 -14.66
CA PHE A 116 -8.13 0.40 -15.04
C PHE A 116 -9.42 0.28 -14.22
N LEU A 117 -9.40 0.67 -12.94
CA LEU A 117 -10.61 0.70 -12.12
C LEU A 117 -11.62 1.73 -12.64
N LEU A 118 -11.20 2.99 -12.85
CA LEU A 118 -12.07 4.07 -13.29
C LEU A 118 -12.59 3.84 -14.71
N THR A 119 -11.69 3.51 -15.65
CA THR A 119 -12.07 3.25 -17.05
C THR A 119 -12.87 1.96 -17.19
N GLY A 120 -12.52 0.90 -16.45
CA GLY A 120 -13.27 -0.36 -16.45
C GLY A 120 -14.67 -0.20 -15.86
N PHE A 121 -14.80 0.51 -14.74
CA PHE A 121 -16.11 0.82 -14.15
C PHE A 121 -16.97 1.69 -15.09
N HIS A 122 -16.36 2.67 -15.77
CA HIS A 122 -17.05 3.46 -16.77
C HIS A 122 -17.50 2.62 -17.98
N ALA A 123 -16.63 1.77 -18.52
CA ALA A 123 -16.95 0.88 -19.62
C ALA A 123 -18.14 -0.05 -19.28
N LEU A 124 -18.21 -0.53 -18.04
CA LEU A 124 -19.37 -1.29 -17.54
C LEU A 124 -20.66 -0.45 -17.61
N HIS A 125 -20.63 0.82 -17.22
CA HIS A 125 -21.80 1.71 -17.29
C HIS A 125 -22.23 2.00 -18.73
N VAL A 126 -21.28 2.16 -19.65
CA VAL A 126 -21.55 2.31 -21.09
C VAL A 126 -22.25 1.07 -21.63
N ILE A 127 -21.79 -0.14 -21.28
CA ILE A 127 -22.44 -1.40 -21.70
C ILE A 127 -23.87 -1.48 -21.16
N VAL A 128 -24.08 -1.18 -19.87
CA VAL A 128 -25.44 -1.13 -19.28
C VAL A 128 -26.31 -0.09 -20.01
N GLY A 129 -25.76 1.09 -20.31
CA GLY A 129 -26.44 2.13 -21.06
C GLY A 129 -26.82 1.70 -22.48
N LEU A 130 -25.91 1.01 -23.18
CA LEU A 130 -26.16 0.49 -24.51
C LEU A 130 -27.27 -0.56 -24.51
N ILE A 131 -27.35 -1.40 -23.47
CA ILE A 131 -28.44 -2.36 -23.31
C ILE A 131 -29.77 -1.62 -23.13
N ILE A 132 -29.84 -0.64 -22.21
CA ILE A 132 -31.06 0.16 -21.99
C ILE A 132 -31.46 0.90 -23.27
N PHE A 133 -30.49 1.49 -23.97
CA PHE A 133 -30.71 2.20 -25.22
C PHE A 133 -31.19 1.26 -26.34
N ALA A 134 -30.64 0.05 -26.43
CA ALA A 134 -31.09 -0.97 -27.38
C ALA A 134 -32.53 -1.42 -27.11
N LEU A 135 -32.92 -1.52 -25.83
CA LEU A 135 -34.32 -1.78 -25.45
C LEU A 135 -35.23 -0.59 -25.73
N ALA A 136 -34.68 0.63 -25.72
CA ALA A 136 -35.42 1.86 -26.01
C ALA A 136 -35.69 2.08 -27.51
N LEU A 137 -34.76 1.69 -28.40
CA LEU A 137 -34.86 1.86 -29.85
C LEU A 137 -36.16 1.35 -30.51
N PRO A 138 -36.68 0.14 -30.19
CA PRO A 138 -37.92 -0.36 -30.80
C PRO A 138 -39.19 0.22 -30.18
N LEU A 139 -39.10 1.01 -29.09
CA LEU A 139 -40.27 1.61 -28.46
C LEU A 139 -40.81 2.76 -29.32
N ARG A 140 -42.10 2.71 -29.65
CA ARG A 140 -42.80 3.85 -30.25
C ARG A 140 -42.91 4.98 -29.22
N LEU A 141 -42.76 6.22 -29.71
CA LEU A 141 -42.97 7.44 -28.95
C LEU A 141 -44.46 7.54 -28.58
N ASP A 142 -44.81 7.00 -27.42
CA ASP A 142 -46.14 7.01 -26.83
C ASP A 142 -46.05 7.76 -25.48
N PRO A 143 -47.03 8.63 -25.12
CA PRO A 143 -47.06 9.32 -23.84
C PRO A 143 -46.86 8.39 -22.62
N ALA A 144 -47.34 7.14 -22.70
CA ALA A 144 -47.17 6.16 -21.62
C ALA A 144 -45.72 5.64 -21.48
N ARG A 145 -44.89 5.77 -22.53
CA ARG A 145 -43.51 5.27 -22.59
C ARG A 145 -42.48 6.40 -22.63
N GLY A 146 -42.93 7.64 -22.70
CA GLY A 146 -42.08 8.84 -22.68
C GLY A 146 -41.17 8.91 -21.45
N GLY A 147 -41.69 8.55 -20.27
CA GLY A 147 -40.89 8.55 -19.03
C GLY A 147 -39.71 7.57 -19.05
N PHE A 148 -39.85 6.41 -19.71
CA PHE A 148 -38.74 5.46 -19.88
C PHE A 148 -37.66 6.01 -20.83
N LEU A 149 -38.08 6.70 -21.90
CA LEU A 149 -37.17 7.33 -22.85
C LEU A 149 -36.43 8.52 -22.23
N GLU A 150 -37.13 9.34 -21.44
CA GLU A 150 -36.53 10.44 -20.69
C GLU A 150 -35.52 9.92 -19.68
N ALA A 151 -35.86 8.89 -18.91
CA ALA A 151 -34.94 8.24 -17.98
C ALA A 151 -33.72 7.62 -18.70
N THR A 152 -33.93 7.00 -19.86
CA THR A 152 -32.85 6.43 -20.69
C THR A 152 -31.92 7.52 -21.21
N GLY A 153 -32.47 8.63 -21.70
CA GLY A 153 -31.70 9.79 -22.16
C GLY A 153 -30.91 10.42 -21.02
N LEU A 154 -31.52 10.60 -19.84
CA LEU A 154 -30.86 11.11 -18.64
C LEU A 154 -29.71 10.19 -18.20
N TYR A 155 -29.91 8.87 -18.23
CA TYR A 155 -28.85 7.90 -17.93
C TYR A 155 -27.69 8.01 -18.93
N TRP A 156 -28.00 8.13 -20.23
CA TRP A 156 -26.97 8.27 -21.27
C TRP A 156 -26.15 9.56 -21.09
N HIS A 157 -26.82 10.68 -20.81
CA HIS A 157 -26.14 11.94 -20.50
C HIS A 157 -25.29 11.86 -19.24
N PHE A 158 -25.74 11.15 -18.20
CA PHE A 158 -24.94 10.93 -17.00
C PHE A 158 -23.63 10.19 -17.31
N VAL A 159 -23.70 9.12 -18.11
CA VAL A 159 -22.50 8.37 -18.54
C VAL A 159 -21.55 9.28 -19.33
N ASP A 160 -22.07 10.07 -20.28
CA ASP A 160 -21.27 11.01 -21.07
C ASP A 160 -20.58 12.06 -20.19
N LEU A 161 -21.30 12.65 -19.22
CA LEU A 161 -20.73 13.61 -18.27
C LEU A 161 -19.56 13.02 -17.47
N VAL A 162 -19.67 11.79 -16.98
CA VAL A 162 -18.56 11.12 -16.29
C VAL A 162 -17.35 10.97 -17.21
N TRP A 163 -17.57 10.67 -18.49
CA TRP A 163 -16.49 10.54 -19.47
C TRP A 163 -15.75 11.86 -19.71
N ILE A 164 -16.47 12.99 -19.79
CA ILE A 164 -15.82 14.30 -19.99
C ILE A 164 -14.89 14.68 -18.84
N PHE A 165 -15.12 14.17 -17.63
CA PHE A 165 -14.24 14.39 -16.47
C PHE A 165 -13.10 13.37 -16.41
N LEU A 166 -13.37 12.09 -16.73
CA LEU A 166 -12.34 11.05 -16.74
C LEU A 166 -11.29 11.28 -17.83
N PHE A 167 -11.69 11.72 -19.01
CA PHE A 167 -10.79 11.96 -20.13
C PHE A 167 -9.65 12.94 -19.78
N PRO A 168 -9.88 14.19 -19.35
CA PRO A 168 -8.81 15.10 -18.96
C PRO A 168 -8.04 14.61 -17.73
N LEU A 169 -8.71 13.99 -16.75
CA LEU A 169 -8.06 13.50 -15.52
C LEU A 169 -7.03 12.40 -15.79
N LEU A 170 -7.29 11.51 -16.75
CA LEU A 170 -6.41 10.39 -17.08
C LEU A 170 -5.46 10.66 -18.26
N TYR A 171 -5.81 11.59 -19.17
CA TYR A 171 -5.04 11.85 -20.39
C TYR A 171 -4.29 13.19 -20.42
N LEU A 172 -4.66 14.20 -19.61
CA LEU A 172 -4.03 15.54 -19.65
C LEU A 172 -3.18 15.88 -18.41
N PHE A 173 -3.21 15.07 -17.35
CA PHE A 173 -2.38 15.21 -16.15
C PHE A 173 -1.40 14.05 -16.03
#